data_AF-A0A2K0TWF3-F1
#
_entry.id   AF-A0A2K0TWF3-F1
#
_cell.length_a   1.000
_cell.length_b   1.000
_cell.length_c   1.000
_cell.angle_alpha   90.00
_cell.angle_beta   90.00
_cell.angle_gamma   90.00
#
_symmetry.space_group_name_H-M   'P 1'
#
loop_
_entity.id
_entity.type
_entity.pdbx_description
1 polymer ?
#
loop_
_entity_poly.entity_id
_entity_poly.type
_entity_poly.pdbx_seq_one_letter_code
_entity_poly.pdbx_strand_id
1 'polypeptide(L)'
;MTQQAPHQEVLYISGWACSSVLTSTNEVSPDFGDYPYNTVPNQVQRLAKAQSMHDRKQWDTRRKMTAEERAKTPYTDYLRPIIADGDTGHGGLSAVLKLAKLFAENGAAAVHFEDQLHGGKKCGHLAGKVLVPTGEHINRLNAARFQWDVMGSENLVIARTDSESGRLISSAIDVRDHEFILGIADPTIEPLAETLQAMEAKGATGAEIDAFEAKWVKSSRLVTFDEAAVEHMQKEGVAQAKIDEYLSATAEDRDMGISRRRHLASEYTKTPVYFNWDVPRTREGYYHFRAGMEAATKRALAFAPYADLLWVETGDPNVEVAAKLGRTVRAANPGKSLVYNLSPSFNWMAHGFTDEKLKSFIWDIAKEGFTLQLISLAGLHSTATITNELAKNFKTDGMKAYVEIVQRREKELGCDVLTHQKWSGASYIDGILGAIQSGSSSSKSMGEGNTEGQFD
;
A
#
# COMPACT_ATOMS: atom_id res chain seq x y z
N MET A 1 -6.08 17.95 1.05
CA MET A 1 -6.85 17.87 2.30
C MET A 1 -7.96 18.92 2.38
N THR A 2 -7.71 20.24 2.47
CA THR A 2 -8.82 21.22 2.64
C THR A 2 -9.82 21.20 1.49
N GLN A 3 -9.34 21.04 0.26
CA GLN A 3 -10.18 20.91 -0.94
C GLN A 3 -10.77 19.49 -1.12
N GLN A 4 -10.23 18.50 -0.41
CA GLN A 4 -10.74 17.12 -0.45
C GLN A 4 -11.86 16.92 0.56
N ALA A 5 -11.78 17.57 1.73
CA ALA A 5 -12.71 17.39 2.84
C ALA A 5 -14.20 17.54 2.47
N PRO A 6 -14.63 18.48 1.60
CA PRO A 6 -16.03 18.57 1.19
C PRO A 6 -16.53 17.39 0.33
N HIS A 7 -15.62 16.62 -0.26
CA HIS A 7 -15.94 15.63 -1.31
C HIS A 7 -15.49 14.20 -0.97
N GLN A 8 -14.61 14.03 0.01
CA GLN A 8 -14.03 12.76 0.41
C GLN A 8 -14.19 12.55 1.91
N GLU A 9 -14.46 11.31 2.31
CA GLU A 9 -14.71 10.94 3.71
C GLU A 9 -13.42 10.62 4.49
N VAL A 10 -12.33 10.31 3.80
CA VAL A 10 -11.06 9.92 4.40
C VAL A 10 -9.88 10.60 3.69
N LEU A 11 -8.74 10.65 4.37
CA LEU A 11 -7.49 11.19 3.83
C LEU A 11 -6.41 10.11 3.84
N TYR A 12 -5.82 9.81 2.69
CA TYR A 12 -4.73 8.83 2.58
C TYR A 12 -3.35 9.50 2.56
N ILE A 13 -2.40 8.95 3.32
CA ILE A 13 -0.99 9.33 3.35
C ILE A 13 -0.15 8.20 2.80
N SER A 14 0.38 8.42 1.60
CA SER A 14 1.22 7.47 0.88
C SER A 14 2.67 7.53 1.34
N GLY A 15 3.27 6.37 1.64
CA GLY A 15 4.70 6.24 1.91
C GLY A 15 5.54 6.62 0.69
N TRP A 16 5.12 6.16 -0.49
CA TRP A 16 5.72 6.53 -1.78
C TRP A 16 5.81 8.04 -1.96
N ALA A 17 4.69 8.75 -1.73
CA ALA A 17 4.66 10.20 -1.87
C ALA A 17 5.61 10.87 -0.87
N CYS A 18 5.61 10.44 0.39
CA CYS A 18 6.55 10.96 1.39
C CYS A 18 8.00 10.73 0.95
N SER A 19 8.35 9.53 0.49
CA SER A 19 9.69 9.21 -0.05
C SER A 19 10.17 10.23 -1.08
N SER A 20 9.28 10.64 -1.98
CA SER A 20 9.62 11.49 -3.13
C SER A 20 9.55 12.99 -2.86
N VAL A 21 8.78 13.43 -1.86
CA VAL A 21 8.54 14.88 -1.66
C VAL A 21 8.78 15.38 -0.23
N LEU A 22 8.85 14.49 0.75
CA LEU A 22 8.89 14.87 2.16
C LEU A 22 9.43 13.73 3.04
N THR A 23 10.72 13.77 3.34
CA THR A 23 11.35 12.92 4.36
C THR A 23 11.82 13.74 5.55
N SER A 24 11.97 13.13 6.72
CA SER A 24 12.41 13.85 7.92
C SER A 24 13.87 14.34 7.86
N THR A 25 14.67 13.82 6.92
CA THR A 25 16.03 14.27 6.63
C THR A 25 16.13 15.18 5.41
N ASN A 26 15.01 15.40 4.70
CA ASN A 26 14.94 16.08 3.41
C ASN A 26 15.68 15.38 2.25
N GLU A 27 16.23 14.20 2.47
CA GLU A 27 16.76 13.36 1.40
C GLU A 27 15.61 12.57 0.77
N VAL A 28 15.30 12.82 -0.49
CA VAL A 28 14.21 12.14 -1.21
C VAL A 28 14.73 10.94 -1.97
N SER A 29 13.94 9.87 -2.03
CA SER A 29 14.32 8.61 -2.66
C SER A 29 13.12 7.94 -3.34
N PRO A 30 13.35 7.00 -4.27
CA PRO A 30 12.30 6.07 -4.70
C PRO A 30 11.68 5.33 -3.52
N ASP A 31 10.49 4.78 -3.71
CA ASP A 31 9.74 4.09 -2.65
C ASP A 31 10.35 2.73 -2.25
N PHE A 32 11.39 2.81 -1.42
CA PHE A 32 12.09 1.68 -0.82
C PHE A 32 11.85 1.56 0.69
N GLY A 33 11.09 2.49 1.29
CA GLY A 33 10.86 2.53 2.74
C GLY A 33 12.15 2.65 3.55
N ASP A 34 13.15 3.34 2.98
CA ASP A 34 14.48 3.57 3.55
C ASP A 34 14.62 4.93 4.26
N TYR A 35 13.63 5.80 4.11
CA TYR A 35 13.51 7.02 4.90
C TYR A 35 13.33 6.70 6.39
N PRO A 36 13.71 7.60 7.31
CA PRO A 36 13.50 7.37 8.74
C PRO A 36 12.02 7.15 9.05
N TYR A 37 11.73 6.16 9.90
CA TYR A 37 10.36 5.67 10.17
C TYR A 37 9.38 6.72 10.70
N ASN A 38 9.87 7.86 11.19
CA ASN A 38 9.02 8.98 11.62
C ASN A 38 8.49 9.84 10.45
N THR A 39 8.93 9.59 9.22
CA THR A 39 8.55 10.35 8.02
C THR A 39 7.03 10.39 7.80
N VAL A 40 6.39 9.23 7.66
CA VAL A 40 4.93 9.15 7.45
C VAL A 40 4.15 9.60 8.70
N PRO A 41 4.51 9.20 9.94
CA PRO A 41 3.86 9.74 11.14
C PRO A 41 3.93 11.28 11.25
N ASN A 42 5.04 11.91 10.87
CA ASN A 42 5.15 13.38 10.89
C ASN A 42 4.21 14.01 9.86
N GLN A 43 4.03 13.39 8.69
CA GLN A 43 3.08 13.86 7.69
C GLN A 43 1.63 13.70 8.17
N VAL A 44 1.31 12.60 8.87
CA VAL A 44 0.01 12.45 9.56
C VAL A 44 -0.22 13.60 10.54
N GLN A 45 0.76 13.90 11.40
CA GLN A 45 0.67 14.99 12.37
C GLN A 45 0.42 16.34 11.68
N ARG A 46 1.17 16.63 10.60
CA ARG A 46 1.03 17.86 9.84
C ARG A 46 -0.40 18.04 9.32
N LEU A 47 -0.99 16.98 8.76
CA LEU A 47 -2.36 17.06 8.25
C LEU A 47 -3.41 17.08 9.35
N ALA A 48 -3.24 16.32 10.43
CA ALA A 48 -4.14 16.37 11.59
C ALA A 48 -4.18 17.77 12.23
N LYS A 49 -3.01 18.43 12.37
CA LYS A 49 -2.93 19.81 12.88
C LYS A 49 -3.62 20.81 11.94
N ALA A 50 -3.48 20.61 10.63
CA ALA A 50 -4.16 21.46 9.65
C ALA A 50 -5.68 21.26 9.67
N GLN A 51 -6.17 20.01 9.69
CA GLN A 51 -7.60 19.70 9.86
C GLN A 51 -8.18 20.39 11.11
N SER A 52 -7.48 20.26 12.24
CA SER A 52 -7.87 20.89 13.50
C SER A 52 -7.91 22.42 13.44
N MET A 53 -6.97 23.06 12.72
CA MET A 53 -6.98 24.52 12.53
C MET A 53 -8.19 24.96 11.70
N HIS A 54 -8.43 24.30 10.57
CA HIS A 54 -9.55 24.63 9.67
C HIS A 54 -10.92 24.39 10.32
N ASP A 55 -11.06 23.35 11.14
CA ASP A 55 -12.26 23.09 11.94
C ASP A 55 -12.52 24.23 12.95
N ARG A 56 -11.51 24.63 13.74
CA ARG A 56 -11.64 25.76 14.70
C ARG A 56 -12.03 27.07 14.00
N LYS A 57 -11.41 27.35 12.85
CA LYS A 57 -11.73 28.54 12.04
C LYS A 57 -13.18 28.50 11.55
N GLN A 58 -13.63 27.36 11.05
CA GLN A 58 -15.01 27.18 10.60
C GLN A 58 -15.99 27.35 11.76
N TRP A 59 -15.72 26.73 12.91
CA TRP A 59 -16.53 26.86 14.11
C TRP A 59 -16.66 28.32 14.58
N ASP A 60 -15.54 29.06 14.64
CA ASP A 60 -15.55 30.48 15.00
C ASP A 60 -16.34 31.34 14.01
N THR A 61 -16.31 31.00 12.72
CA THR A 61 -17.13 31.68 11.72
C THR A 61 -18.61 31.38 11.93
N ARG A 62 -18.97 30.10 12.14
CA ARG A 62 -20.37 29.65 12.26
C ARG A 62 -21.04 30.05 13.56
N ARG A 63 -20.30 30.19 14.67
CA ARG A 63 -20.88 30.64 15.94
C ARG A 63 -21.35 32.10 15.90
N LYS A 64 -20.81 32.91 14.99
CA LYS A 64 -21.18 34.32 14.77
C LYS A 64 -22.40 34.49 13.87
N MET A 65 -22.82 33.42 13.19
CA MET A 65 -24.00 33.41 12.32
C MET A 65 -25.29 33.25 13.13
N THR A 66 -26.41 33.69 12.56
CA THR A 66 -27.76 33.36 12.99
C THR A 66 -28.10 31.88 12.72
N ALA A 67 -29.21 31.39 13.24
CA ALA A 67 -29.65 30.01 12.98
C ALA A 67 -30.00 29.81 11.50
N GLU A 68 -30.63 30.81 10.89
CA GLU A 68 -31.06 30.82 9.49
C GLU A 68 -29.85 30.81 8.53
N GLU A 69 -28.80 31.58 8.84
CA GLU A 69 -27.55 31.58 8.06
C GLU A 69 -26.80 30.25 8.18
N ARG A 70 -26.71 29.69 9.39
CA ARG A 70 -26.08 28.37 9.60
C ARG A 70 -26.79 27.26 8.83
N ALA A 71 -28.12 27.32 8.71
CA ALA A 71 -28.91 26.35 7.96
C ALA A 71 -28.64 26.41 6.45
N LYS A 72 -28.27 27.58 5.92
CA LYS A 72 -27.97 27.80 4.50
C LYS A 72 -26.49 27.64 4.15
N THR A 73 -25.61 27.73 5.14
CA THR A 73 -24.16 27.61 4.95
C THR A 73 -23.76 26.13 5.14
N PRO A 74 -23.19 25.48 4.12
CA PRO A 74 -22.68 24.11 4.24
C PRO A 74 -21.68 23.95 5.39
N TYR A 75 -21.68 22.78 6.04
CA TYR A 75 -20.67 22.42 7.03
C TYR A 75 -19.63 21.51 6.37
N THR A 76 -18.39 21.97 6.27
CA THR A 76 -17.29 21.11 5.83
C THR A 76 -16.78 20.34 7.04
N ASP A 77 -16.85 19.02 6.98
CA ASP A 77 -16.17 18.18 7.96
C ASP A 77 -14.67 18.10 7.61
N TYR A 78 -13.86 18.91 8.29
CA TYR A 78 -12.41 18.88 8.10
C TYR A 78 -11.74 17.72 8.83
N LEU A 79 -12.38 17.14 9.84
CA LEU A 79 -11.80 16.09 10.70
C LEU A 79 -11.94 14.70 10.04
N ARG A 80 -11.55 14.61 8.76
CA ARG A 80 -11.58 13.36 8.00
C ARG A 80 -10.55 12.36 8.56
N PRO A 81 -10.95 11.11 8.87
CA PRO A 81 -10.02 10.08 9.32
C PRO A 81 -8.82 9.91 8.39
N ILE A 82 -7.62 9.85 8.97
CA ILE A 82 -6.36 9.70 8.24
C ILE A 82 -5.96 8.23 8.18
N ILE A 83 -5.80 7.70 6.96
CA ILE A 83 -5.25 6.36 6.70
C ILE A 83 -3.80 6.55 6.26
N ALA A 84 -2.87 5.85 6.91
CA ALA A 84 -1.44 6.05 6.69
C ALA A 84 -0.70 4.76 6.32
N ASP A 85 0.41 4.95 5.63
CA ASP A 85 1.33 3.90 5.21
C ASP A 85 2.35 3.58 6.30
N GLY A 86 2.27 2.37 6.86
CA GLY A 86 3.21 1.82 7.83
C GLY A 86 4.35 1.02 7.21
N ASP A 87 4.44 0.98 5.87
CA ASP A 87 5.41 0.20 5.12
C ASP A 87 5.43 -1.27 5.60
N THR A 88 6.62 -1.84 5.75
CA THR A 88 6.87 -3.17 6.33
C THR A 88 6.99 -3.13 7.86
N GLY A 89 6.79 -1.97 8.49
CA GLY A 89 6.99 -1.77 9.93
C GLY A 89 8.38 -1.25 10.34
N HIS A 90 9.24 -0.91 9.36
CA HIS A 90 10.56 -0.28 9.56
C HIS A 90 11.55 -1.05 10.46
N GLY A 91 11.45 -2.38 10.46
CA GLY A 91 12.39 -3.26 11.17
C GLY A 91 11.70 -4.43 11.86
N GLY A 92 12.28 -4.90 12.96
CA GLY A 92 11.70 -5.96 13.80
C GLY A 92 10.51 -5.47 14.64
N LEU A 93 9.91 -6.37 15.42
CA LEU A 93 8.68 -6.10 16.18
C LEU A 93 8.78 -4.89 17.13
N SER A 94 9.95 -4.63 17.72
CA SER A 94 10.15 -3.45 18.59
C SER A 94 10.10 -2.12 17.81
N ALA A 95 10.47 -2.12 16.53
CA ALA A 95 10.31 -0.97 15.64
C ALA A 95 8.83 -0.79 15.28
N VAL A 96 8.12 -1.88 14.97
CA VAL A 96 6.67 -1.86 14.71
C VAL A 96 5.89 -1.25 15.88
N LEU A 97 6.19 -1.64 17.12
CA LEU A 97 5.59 -1.04 18.32
C LEU A 97 5.82 0.48 18.38
N LYS A 98 7.06 0.94 18.17
CA LYS A 98 7.38 2.38 18.20
C LYS A 98 6.70 3.15 17.07
N LEU A 99 6.63 2.56 15.88
CA LEU A 99 5.98 3.15 14.71
C LEU A 99 4.47 3.26 14.93
N ALA A 100 3.82 2.19 15.39
CA ALA A 100 2.40 2.17 15.73
C ALA A 100 2.05 3.22 16.79
N LYS A 101 2.90 3.38 17.81
CA LYS A 101 2.78 4.43 18.83
C LYS A 101 2.79 5.84 18.21
N LEU A 102 3.76 6.13 17.33
CA LEU A 102 3.85 7.43 16.67
C LEU A 102 2.62 7.72 15.81
N PHE A 103 2.10 6.73 15.09
CA PHE A 103 0.88 6.91 14.30
C PHE A 103 -0.33 7.29 15.16
N ALA A 104 -0.52 6.58 16.28
CA ALA A 104 -1.61 6.89 17.21
C ALA A 104 -1.46 8.28 17.84
N GLU A 105 -0.25 8.64 18.31
CA GLU A 105 0.03 9.97 18.88
C GLU A 105 -0.18 11.12 17.89
N ASN A 106 0.06 10.86 16.60
CA ASN A 106 -0.02 11.87 15.56
C ASN A 106 -1.40 11.98 14.89
N GLY A 107 -2.35 11.11 15.25
CA GLY A 107 -3.74 11.19 14.80
C GLY A 107 -4.07 10.36 13.56
N ALA A 108 -3.34 9.27 13.30
CA ALA A 108 -3.80 8.28 12.33
C ALA A 108 -5.08 7.61 12.85
N ALA A 109 -6.02 7.32 11.96
CA ALA A 109 -7.21 6.51 12.25
C ALA A 109 -6.99 5.04 11.84
N ALA A 110 -6.28 4.82 10.74
CA ALA A 110 -5.90 3.49 10.28
C ALA A 110 -4.46 3.49 9.77
N VAL A 111 -3.77 2.36 9.90
CA VAL A 111 -2.43 2.15 9.34
C VAL A 111 -2.39 0.83 8.60
N HIS A 112 -1.86 0.84 7.39
CA HIS A 112 -1.60 -0.38 6.65
C HIS A 112 -0.14 -0.82 6.78
N PHE A 113 0.06 -2.13 6.89
CA PHE A 113 1.38 -2.76 6.89
C PHE A 113 1.42 -3.83 5.80
N GLU A 114 2.57 -4.03 5.17
CA GLU A 114 2.72 -5.01 4.09
C GLU A 114 3.67 -6.17 4.44
N ASP A 115 3.45 -7.31 3.78
CA ASP A 115 4.18 -8.57 3.97
C ASP A 115 5.49 -8.68 3.20
N GLN A 116 6.06 -7.54 2.77
CA GLN A 116 7.41 -7.49 2.20
C GLN A 116 8.49 -7.51 3.30
N LEU A 117 9.70 -7.88 2.92
CA LEU A 117 10.90 -7.84 3.75
C LEU A 117 11.43 -6.40 3.88
N HIS A 118 11.63 -5.93 5.10
CA HIS A 118 12.28 -4.63 5.32
C HIS A 118 13.73 -4.63 4.79
N GLY A 119 14.15 -3.56 4.12
CA GLY A 119 15.43 -3.50 3.38
C GLY A 119 15.38 -4.17 1.99
N GLY A 120 14.39 -5.03 1.73
CA GLY A 120 14.04 -5.58 0.41
C GLY A 120 12.77 -4.97 -0.19
N LYS A 121 12.16 -3.99 0.49
CA LYS A 121 10.90 -3.36 0.08
C LYS A 121 11.04 -2.70 -1.29
N LYS A 122 10.06 -2.95 -2.14
CA LYS A 122 9.87 -2.24 -3.41
C LYS A 122 8.41 -1.79 -3.52
N CYS A 123 8.17 -0.74 -4.29
CA CYS A 123 6.82 -0.36 -4.68
C CYS A 123 6.05 -1.56 -5.27
N GLY A 124 4.73 -1.62 -5.02
CA GLY A 124 3.83 -2.70 -5.41
C GLY A 124 3.77 -3.03 -6.91
N HIS A 125 4.41 -2.24 -7.77
CA HIS A 125 4.46 -2.46 -9.22
C HIS A 125 5.89 -2.72 -9.75
N LEU A 126 6.88 -2.80 -8.86
CA LEU A 126 8.26 -3.09 -9.21
C LEU A 126 8.56 -4.60 -9.10
N ALA A 127 9.49 -5.07 -9.92
CA ALA A 127 10.01 -6.43 -9.83
C ALA A 127 10.94 -6.59 -8.61
N GLY A 128 11.20 -7.84 -8.22
CA GLY A 128 12.16 -8.16 -7.15
C GLY A 128 11.62 -7.99 -5.72
N LYS A 129 10.29 -7.97 -5.53
CA LYS A 129 9.69 -7.96 -4.19
C LYS A 129 10.02 -9.25 -3.46
N VAL A 130 10.47 -9.11 -2.22
CA VAL A 130 10.76 -10.22 -1.32
C VAL A 130 9.71 -10.21 -0.22
N LEU A 131 8.96 -11.30 -0.10
CA LEU A 131 7.97 -11.51 0.95
C LEU A 131 8.65 -12.00 2.23
N VAL A 132 8.01 -11.76 3.37
CA VAL A 132 8.34 -12.46 4.62
C VAL A 132 7.45 -13.68 4.82
N PRO A 133 7.82 -14.64 5.68
CA PRO A 133 6.94 -15.72 6.09
C PRO A 133 5.60 -15.18 6.60
N THR A 134 4.52 -15.90 6.31
CA THR A 134 3.16 -15.50 6.71
C THR A 134 3.07 -15.15 8.21
N GLY A 135 3.73 -15.94 9.07
CA GLY A 135 3.79 -15.73 10.51
C GLY A 135 4.55 -14.47 10.94
N GLU A 136 5.55 -14.03 10.18
CA GLU A 136 6.26 -12.79 10.46
C GLU A 136 5.34 -11.58 10.26
N HIS A 137 4.58 -11.56 9.17
CA HIS A 137 3.63 -10.48 8.93
C HIS A 137 2.49 -10.47 9.97
N ILE A 138 1.97 -11.64 10.35
CA ILE A 138 1.00 -11.76 11.46
C ILE A 138 1.56 -11.16 12.75
N ASN A 139 2.82 -11.41 13.08
CA ASN A 139 3.44 -10.82 14.26
C ASN A 139 3.55 -9.28 14.18
N ARG A 140 3.73 -8.70 12.98
CA ARG A 140 3.68 -7.24 12.80
C ARG A 140 2.29 -6.69 13.08
N LEU A 141 1.24 -7.33 12.55
CA LEU A 141 -0.15 -6.95 12.78
C LEU A 141 -0.50 -7.01 14.28
N ASN A 142 -0.12 -8.11 14.94
CA ASN A 142 -0.30 -8.28 16.38
C ASN A 142 0.48 -7.25 17.21
N ALA A 143 1.72 -6.92 16.81
CA ALA A 143 2.49 -5.88 17.49
C ALA A 143 1.81 -4.51 17.38
N ALA A 144 1.32 -4.14 16.19
CA ALA A 144 0.60 -2.88 16.00
C ALA A 144 -0.66 -2.82 16.88
N ARG A 145 -1.50 -3.87 16.85
CA ARG A 145 -2.68 -3.98 17.71
C ARG A 145 -2.32 -3.91 19.20
N PHE A 146 -1.33 -4.68 19.64
CA PHE A 146 -0.87 -4.69 21.03
C PHE A 146 -0.44 -3.30 21.51
N GLN A 147 0.30 -2.56 20.68
CA GLN A 147 0.71 -1.19 21.03
C GLN A 147 -0.49 -0.26 21.22
N TRP A 148 -1.50 -0.37 20.34
CA TRP A 148 -2.70 0.46 20.41
C TRP A 148 -3.60 0.08 21.59
N ASP A 149 -3.71 -1.21 21.92
CA ASP A 149 -4.41 -1.67 23.12
C ASP A 149 -3.77 -1.11 24.39
N VAL A 150 -2.43 -1.11 24.49
CA VAL A 150 -1.68 -0.50 25.60
C VAL A 150 -1.95 1.01 25.71
N MET A 151 -2.18 1.68 24.58
CA MET A 151 -2.49 3.11 24.53
C MET A 151 -3.98 3.42 24.76
N GLY A 152 -4.84 2.41 24.79
CA GLY A 152 -6.30 2.60 24.79
C GLY A 152 -6.83 3.24 23.51
N SER A 153 -6.18 2.98 22.37
CA SER A 153 -6.54 3.55 21.07
C SER A 153 -7.26 2.54 20.18
N GLU A 154 -8.23 3.02 19.41
CA GLU A 154 -9.07 2.24 18.50
C GLU A 154 -8.60 2.32 17.03
N ASN A 155 -7.30 2.58 16.83
CA ASN A 155 -6.69 2.58 15.50
C ASN A 155 -7.01 1.27 14.75
N LEU A 156 -7.30 1.37 13.45
CA LEU A 156 -7.57 0.23 12.59
C LEU A 156 -6.28 -0.29 11.93
N VAL A 157 -6.09 -1.61 11.96
CA VAL A 157 -5.00 -2.31 11.26
C VAL A 157 -5.48 -2.73 9.87
N ILE A 158 -4.72 -2.41 8.83
CA ILE A 158 -4.95 -2.91 7.47
C ILE A 158 -3.79 -3.84 7.10
N ALA A 159 -4.08 -5.10 6.78
CA ALA A 159 -3.05 -6.04 6.31
C ALA A 159 -2.97 -6.03 4.80
N ARG A 160 -1.82 -5.62 4.27
CA ARG A 160 -1.50 -5.64 2.85
C ARG A 160 -0.65 -6.86 2.50
N THR A 161 -0.99 -7.54 1.40
CA THR A 161 -0.12 -8.56 0.81
C THR A 161 0.31 -8.18 -0.61
N ASP A 162 1.59 -8.39 -0.88
CA ASP A 162 2.22 -8.19 -2.20
C ASP A 162 2.44 -9.52 -2.93
N SER A 163 1.87 -10.61 -2.43
CA SER A 163 2.11 -11.99 -2.92
C SER A 163 1.52 -12.29 -4.30
N GLU A 164 0.72 -11.37 -4.85
CA GLU A 164 0.23 -11.47 -6.23
C GLU A 164 1.39 -11.41 -7.24
N SER A 165 2.40 -10.60 -6.96
CA SER A 165 3.56 -10.38 -7.83
C SER A 165 4.92 -10.58 -7.13
N GLY A 166 4.93 -10.81 -5.81
CA GLY A 166 6.13 -11.15 -5.05
C GLY A 166 6.66 -12.55 -5.39
N ARG A 167 7.83 -12.59 -6.05
CA ARG A 167 8.43 -13.84 -6.58
C ARG A 167 9.51 -14.45 -5.69
N LEU A 168 9.82 -13.80 -4.57
CA LEU A 168 10.83 -14.23 -3.62
C LEU A 168 10.23 -14.23 -2.21
N ILE A 169 10.71 -15.12 -1.34
CA ILE A 169 10.37 -15.16 0.08
C ILE A 169 11.64 -15.32 0.92
N SER A 170 11.73 -14.61 2.03
CA SER A 170 12.95 -14.54 2.84
C SER A 170 13.29 -15.84 3.57
N SER A 171 12.30 -16.69 3.84
CA SER A 171 12.51 -17.94 4.55
C SER A 171 11.41 -18.97 4.25
N ALA A 172 11.79 -20.23 4.20
CA ALA A 172 10.91 -21.39 4.06
C ALA A 172 10.44 -21.95 5.41
N ILE A 173 10.46 -21.16 6.49
CA ILE A 173 10.16 -21.65 7.84
C ILE A 173 8.66 -21.90 8.09
N ASP A 174 7.79 -21.21 7.34
CA ASP A 174 6.35 -21.23 7.58
C ASP A 174 5.66 -22.22 6.65
N VAL A 175 5.01 -23.23 7.24
CA VAL A 175 4.35 -24.31 6.51
C VAL A 175 3.24 -23.83 5.58
N ARG A 176 2.62 -22.68 5.89
CA ARG A 176 1.58 -22.05 5.07
C ARG A 176 2.11 -21.58 3.72
N ASP A 177 3.41 -21.33 3.62
CA ASP A 177 4.07 -20.84 2.40
C ASP A 177 4.59 -21.97 1.52
N HIS A 178 4.78 -23.18 2.07
CA HIS A 178 5.46 -24.29 1.39
C HIS A 178 4.83 -24.72 0.06
N GLU A 179 3.51 -24.62 -0.10
CA GLU A 179 2.84 -24.98 -1.35
C GLU A 179 3.23 -24.06 -2.53
N PHE A 180 3.77 -22.86 -2.22
CA PHE A 180 4.18 -21.87 -3.21
C PHE A 180 5.70 -21.76 -3.36
N ILE A 181 6.49 -22.36 -2.46
CA ILE A 181 7.95 -22.29 -2.57
C ILE A 181 8.41 -23.18 -3.72
N LEU A 182 9.22 -22.59 -4.59
CA LEU A 182 9.72 -23.23 -5.79
C LEU A 182 11.10 -23.84 -5.55
N GLY A 183 11.30 -25.04 -6.07
CA GLY A 183 12.55 -25.77 -6.03
C GLY A 183 12.88 -26.43 -7.37
N ILE A 184 13.98 -27.17 -7.35
CA ILE A 184 14.46 -27.96 -8.47
C ILE A 184 14.15 -29.44 -8.22
N ALA A 185 13.65 -30.12 -9.25
CA ALA A 185 13.39 -31.56 -9.27
C ALA A 185 14.44 -32.36 -10.06
N ASP A 186 15.45 -31.69 -10.63
CA ASP A 186 16.58 -32.30 -11.33
C ASP A 186 17.83 -32.32 -10.43
N PRO A 187 18.30 -33.49 -9.99
CA PRO A 187 19.45 -33.61 -9.09
C PRO A 187 20.79 -33.26 -9.72
N THR A 188 20.84 -33.03 -11.04
CA THR A 188 22.07 -32.68 -11.78
C THR A 188 22.36 -31.18 -11.81
N ILE A 189 21.40 -30.35 -11.37
CA ILE A 189 21.56 -28.90 -11.35
C ILE A 189 22.28 -28.47 -10.07
N GLU A 190 23.43 -27.82 -10.26
CA GLU A 190 24.21 -27.24 -9.17
C GLU A 190 23.52 -26.02 -8.52
N PRO A 191 23.78 -25.75 -7.23
CA PRO A 191 23.24 -24.57 -6.54
C PRO A 191 23.63 -23.25 -7.23
N LEU A 192 22.63 -22.39 -7.47
CA LEU A 192 22.79 -21.11 -8.14
C LEU A 192 23.77 -20.21 -7.38
N ALA A 193 23.52 -19.97 -6.09
CA ALA A 193 24.32 -19.07 -5.28
C ALA A 193 25.80 -19.48 -5.20
N GLU A 194 26.09 -20.79 -5.08
CA GLU A 194 27.47 -21.30 -5.07
C GLU A 194 28.17 -21.06 -6.41
N THR A 195 27.44 -21.26 -7.52
CA THR A 195 27.96 -21.00 -8.86
C THR A 195 28.28 -19.52 -9.06
N LEU A 196 27.38 -18.61 -8.65
CA LEU A 196 27.60 -17.16 -8.75
C LEU A 196 28.80 -16.71 -7.89
N GLN A 197 28.93 -17.22 -6.67
CA GLN A 197 30.08 -16.92 -5.80
C GLN A 197 31.40 -17.43 -6.40
N ALA A 198 31.40 -18.62 -7.00
CA ALA A 198 32.57 -19.16 -7.67
C ALA A 198 32.95 -18.36 -8.93
N MET A 199 31.97 -17.82 -9.67
CA MET A 199 32.22 -16.92 -10.80
C MET A 199 32.87 -15.62 -10.35
N GLU A 200 32.30 -14.97 -9.33
CA GLU A 200 32.85 -13.73 -8.75
C GLU A 200 34.28 -13.93 -8.21
N ALA A 201 34.52 -15.03 -7.48
CA ALA A 201 35.85 -15.36 -6.97
C ALA A 201 36.90 -15.59 -8.07
N LYS A 202 36.47 -15.94 -9.29
CA LYS A 202 37.32 -16.09 -10.47
C LYS A 202 37.47 -14.80 -11.28
N GLY A 203 36.87 -13.70 -10.83
CA GLY A 203 36.97 -12.39 -11.46
C GLY A 203 35.93 -12.13 -12.56
N ALA A 204 34.82 -12.87 -12.60
CA ALA A 204 33.72 -12.55 -13.51
C ALA A 204 33.15 -11.16 -13.21
N THR A 205 32.81 -10.42 -14.25
CA THR A 205 32.19 -9.11 -14.17
C THR A 205 30.71 -9.22 -13.79
N GLY A 206 30.13 -8.12 -13.27
CA GLY A 206 28.69 -8.08 -12.97
C GLY A 206 27.81 -8.46 -14.17
N ALA A 207 28.16 -8.00 -15.38
CA ALA A 207 27.41 -8.33 -16.59
C ALA A 207 27.46 -9.83 -16.95
N GLU A 208 28.59 -10.51 -16.69
CA GLU A 208 28.71 -11.96 -16.91
C GLU A 208 27.92 -12.76 -15.89
N ILE A 209 27.93 -12.32 -14.62
CA ILE A 209 27.13 -12.89 -13.54
C ILE A 209 25.64 -12.73 -13.86
N ASP A 210 25.20 -11.53 -14.22
CA ASP A 210 23.81 -11.24 -14.58
C ASP A 210 23.34 -12.07 -15.78
N ALA A 211 24.19 -12.17 -16.82
CA ALA A 211 23.88 -12.97 -18.01
C ALA A 211 23.78 -14.48 -17.69
N PHE A 212 24.65 -14.98 -16.81
CA PHE A 212 24.59 -16.36 -16.34
C PHE A 212 23.32 -16.61 -15.54
N GLU A 213 23.01 -15.76 -14.56
CA GLU A 213 21.82 -15.89 -13.71
C GLU A 213 20.54 -15.84 -14.55
N ALA A 214 20.42 -14.88 -15.46
CA ALA A 214 19.28 -14.77 -16.38
C ALA A 214 19.12 -16.03 -17.25
N LYS A 215 20.23 -16.60 -17.74
CA LYS A 215 20.21 -17.86 -18.49
C LYS A 215 19.79 -19.03 -17.61
N TRP A 216 20.35 -19.13 -16.40
CA TRP A 216 20.06 -20.19 -15.44
C TRP A 216 18.57 -20.19 -15.08
N VAL A 217 18.01 -19.03 -14.70
CA VAL A 217 16.58 -18.88 -14.38
C VAL A 217 15.68 -19.27 -15.56
N LYS A 218 16.11 -18.99 -16.79
CA LYS A 218 15.37 -19.36 -18.00
C LYS A 218 15.44 -20.86 -18.33
N SER A 219 16.58 -21.51 -18.06
CA SER A 219 16.77 -22.93 -18.39
C SER A 219 16.33 -23.89 -17.29
N SER A 220 16.42 -23.47 -16.03
CA SER A 220 16.13 -24.30 -14.87
C SER A 220 14.63 -24.25 -14.57
N ARG A 221 13.93 -25.38 -14.76
CA ARG A 221 12.51 -25.48 -14.46
C ARG A 221 12.28 -25.49 -12.95
N LEU A 222 11.77 -24.38 -12.43
CA LEU A 222 11.32 -24.25 -11.06
C LEU A 222 9.91 -24.81 -10.89
N VAL A 223 9.70 -25.67 -9.90
CA VAL A 223 8.42 -26.35 -9.62
C VAL A 223 8.09 -26.30 -8.14
N THR A 224 6.82 -26.48 -7.77
CA THR A 224 6.46 -26.74 -6.37
C THR A 224 6.80 -28.19 -6.01
N PHE A 225 6.79 -28.53 -4.71
CA PHE A 225 6.97 -29.92 -4.30
C PHE A 225 5.90 -30.85 -4.89
N ASP A 226 4.64 -30.40 -4.91
CA ASP A 226 3.54 -31.23 -5.42
C ASP A 226 3.69 -31.52 -6.91
N GLU A 227 4.13 -30.55 -7.70
CA GLU A 227 4.44 -30.77 -9.12
C GLU A 227 5.60 -31.75 -9.31
N ALA A 228 6.64 -31.66 -8.49
CA ALA A 228 7.76 -32.61 -8.50
C ALA A 228 7.29 -34.03 -8.12
N ALA A 229 6.43 -34.14 -7.11
CA ALA A 229 5.85 -35.40 -6.65
C ALA A 229 4.96 -36.05 -7.73
N VAL A 230 4.07 -35.28 -8.35
CA VAL A 230 3.22 -35.74 -9.46
C VAL A 230 4.06 -36.21 -10.65
N GLU A 231 5.07 -35.44 -11.06
CA GLU A 231 5.94 -35.84 -12.17
C GLU A 231 6.72 -37.12 -11.84
N HIS A 232 7.17 -37.27 -10.59
CA HIS A 232 7.84 -38.48 -10.13
C HIS A 232 6.91 -39.70 -10.12
N MET A 233 5.69 -39.55 -9.59
CA MET A 233 4.65 -40.59 -9.61
C MET A 233 4.32 -41.05 -11.04
N GLN A 234 4.20 -40.10 -11.98
CA GLN A 234 3.98 -40.41 -13.39
C GLN A 234 5.14 -41.21 -14.00
N LYS A 235 6.40 -40.84 -13.70
CA LYS A 235 7.59 -41.58 -14.15
C LYS A 235 7.66 -43.01 -13.62
N GLU A 236 7.17 -43.24 -12.40
CA GLU A 236 7.13 -44.58 -11.80
C GLU A 236 5.91 -45.42 -12.22
N GLY A 237 4.99 -44.84 -13.01
CA GLY A 237 3.78 -45.49 -13.51
C GLY A 237 2.66 -45.62 -12.47
N VAL A 238 2.60 -44.71 -11.50
CA VAL A 238 1.50 -44.64 -10.52
C VAL A 238 0.18 -44.32 -11.25
N ALA A 239 -0.89 -45.03 -10.89
CA ALA A 239 -2.20 -44.86 -11.50
C ALA A 239 -2.77 -43.45 -11.24
N GLN A 240 -3.44 -42.84 -12.23
CA GLN A 240 -3.98 -41.48 -12.12
C GLN A 240 -4.89 -41.29 -10.91
N ALA A 241 -5.73 -42.28 -10.58
CA ALA A 241 -6.59 -42.22 -9.38
C ALA A 241 -5.80 -42.03 -8.07
N LYS A 242 -4.58 -42.59 -7.98
CA LYS A 242 -3.69 -42.41 -6.81
C LYS A 242 -3.00 -41.06 -6.79
N ILE A 243 -2.68 -40.51 -7.97
CA ILE A 243 -2.20 -39.13 -8.10
C ILE A 243 -3.29 -38.15 -7.67
N ASP A 244 -4.54 -38.42 -8.06
CA ASP A 244 -5.70 -37.60 -7.67
C ASP A 244 -5.96 -37.69 -6.15
N GLU A 245 -5.78 -38.87 -5.53
CA GLU A 245 -5.83 -39.03 -4.06
C GLU A 245 -4.75 -38.17 -3.36
N TYR A 246 -3.50 -38.17 -3.86
CA TYR A 246 -2.44 -37.31 -3.35
C TYR A 246 -2.81 -35.82 -3.45
N LEU A 247 -3.26 -35.38 -4.64
CA LEU A 247 -3.64 -33.98 -4.89
C LEU A 247 -4.85 -33.54 -4.06
N SER A 248 -5.82 -34.42 -3.83
CA SER A 248 -6.96 -34.14 -2.95
C SER A 248 -6.48 -33.92 -1.52
N ALA A 249 -5.61 -34.81 -1.01
CA ALA A 249 -5.09 -34.71 0.35
C ALA A 249 -4.28 -33.42 0.58
N THR A 250 -3.50 -32.97 -0.41
CA THR A 250 -2.74 -31.71 -0.31
C THR A 250 -3.60 -30.46 -0.51
N ALA A 251 -4.71 -30.56 -1.24
CA ALA A 251 -5.69 -29.49 -1.39
C ALA A 251 -6.59 -29.34 -0.14
N GLU A 252 -6.88 -30.43 0.56
CA GLU A 252 -7.63 -30.44 1.83
C GLU A 252 -6.81 -29.86 2.98
N ASP A 253 -5.51 -30.21 3.07
CA ASP A 253 -4.56 -29.65 4.04
C ASP A 253 -3.52 -28.78 3.33
N ARG A 254 -3.93 -27.57 2.92
CA ARG A 254 -3.04 -26.61 2.25
C ARG A 254 -1.82 -26.19 3.09
N ASP A 255 -1.92 -26.31 4.41
CA ASP A 255 -0.85 -25.96 5.35
C ASP A 255 0.05 -27.16 5.68
N MET A 256 -0.09 -28.26 4.94
CA MET A 256 0.75 -29.43 5.06
C MET A 256 2.23 -29.06 4.82
N GLY A 257 3.04 -29.19 5.87
CA GLY A 257 4.46 -28.92 5.80
C GLY A 257 5.22 -29.85 4.84
N ILE A 258 6.38 -29.42 4.35
CA ILE A 258 7.16 -30.16 3.34
C ILE A 258 7.54 -31.58 3.80
N SER A 259 7.85 -31.75 5.09
CA SER A 259 8.16 -33.07 5.66
C SER A 259 6.98 -34.04 5.56
N ARG A 260 5.76 -33.54 5.81
CA ARG A 260 4.53 -34.34 5.71
C ARG A 260 4.14 -34.58 4.25
N ARG A 261 4.33 -33.60 3.36
CA ARG A 261 4.14 -33.79 1.91
C ARG A 261 5.09 -34.85 1.35
N ARG A 262 6.36 -34.85 1.76
CA ARG A 262 7.34 -35.89 1.41
C ARG A 262 6.93 -37.27 1.88
N HIS A 263 6.48 -37.38 3.13
CA HIS A 263 5.99 -38.64 3.67
C HIS A 263 4.74 -39.12 2.92
N LEU A 264 3.78 -38.24 2.67
CA LEU A 264 2.59 -38.57 1.88
C LEU A 264 2.94 -39.06 0.48
N ALA A 265 3.86 -38.38 -0.22
CA ALA A 265 4.31 -38.81 -1.54
C ALA A 265 4.96 -40.20 -1.50
N SER A 266 5.70 -40.54 -0.44
CA SER A 266 6.36 -41.84 -0.29
C SER A 266 5.40 -43.02 -0.14
N GLU A 267 4.12 -42.78 0.20
CA GLU A 267 3.09 -43.83 0.21
C GLU A 267 2.69 -44.26 -1.22
N TYR A 268 2.95 -43.41 -2.23
CA TYR A 268 2.61 -43.66 -3.62
C TYR A 268 3.82 -43.99 -4.50
N THR A 269 5.03 -43.62 -4.08
CA THR A 269 6.26 -43.77 -4.86
C THR A 269 7.14 -44.91 -4.34
N LYS A 270 7.91 -45.54 -5.24
CA LYS A 270 8.90 -46.59 -4.93
C LYS A 270 10.20 -45.99 -4.44
N THR A 271 10.56 -44.80 -4.95
CA THR A 271 11.76 -44.07 -4.57
C THR A 271 11.42 -42.68 -4.01
N PRO A 272 12.32 -42.07 -3.19
CA PRO A 272 12.07 -40.73 -2.67
C PRO A 272 12.01 -39.69 -3.78
N VAL A 273 11.01 -38.80 -3.72
CA VAL A 273 10.90 -37.64 -4.61
C VAL A 273 12.06 -36.68 -4.36
N TYR A 274 12.93 -36.51 -5.35
CA TYR A 274 13.95 -35.46 -5.33
C TYR A 274 13.29 -34.09 -5.51
N PHE A 275 13.54 -33.20 -4.57
CA PHE A 275 13.11 -31.80 -4.61
C PHE A 275 14.04 -30.99 -3.73
N ASN A 276 14.59 -29.89 -4.24
CA ASN A 276 15.46 -29.01 -3.48
C ASN A 276 15.16 -27.54 -3.77
N TRP A 277 14.61 -26.83 -2.78
CA TRP A 277 14.34 -25.38 -2.85
C TRP A 277 15.53 -24.51 -2.43
N ASP A 278 16.63 -25.10 -1.98
CA ASP A 278 17.87 -24.37 -1.65
C ASP A 278 18.75 -24.15 -2.88
N VAL A 279 18.70 -25.07 -3.86
CA VAL A 279 19.41 -24.98 -5.15
C VAL A 279 19.12 -23.66 -5.88
N PRO A 280 17.85 -23.21 -6.05
CA PRO A 280 17.55 -21.98 -6.75
C PRO A 280 17.72 -20.70 -5.92
N ARG A 281 18.17 -20.74 -4.66
CA ARG A 281 18.19 -19.52 -3.83
C ARG A 281 19.04 -18.41 -4.45
N THR A 282 18.56 -17.18 -4.27
CA THR A 282 19.29 -15.98 -4.70
C THR A 282 20.59 -15.83 -3.90
N ARG A 283 21.46 -14.91 -4.35
CA ARG A 283 22.73 -14.61 -3.66
C ARG A 283 22.53 -14.14 -2.21
N GLU A 284 21.42 -13.47 -1.93
CA GLU A 284 21.02 -13.02 -0.59
C GLU A 284 20.41 -14.14 0.27
N GLY A 285 20.16 -15.31 -0.33
CA GLY A 285 19.57 -16.47 0.33
C GLY A 285 18.05 -16.54 0.27
N TYR A 286 17.40 -15.75 -0.59
CA TYR A 286 15.94 -15.79 -0.73
C TYR A 286 15.48 -17.00 -1.54
N TYR A 287 14.34 -17.56 -1.15
CA TYR A 287 13.70 -18.66 -1.87
C TYR A 287 12.82 -18.11 -2.99
N HIS A 288 12.72 -18.85 -4.10
CA HIS A 288 11.76 -18.54 -5.14
C HIS A 288 10.34 -18.89 -4.69
N PHE A 289 9.40 -18.02 -5.01
CA PHE A 289 8.01 -18.11 -4.60
C PHE A 289 7.07 -17.99 -5.81
N ARG A 290 6.05 -18.85 -5.86
CA ARG A 290 4.99 -18.81 -6.88
C ARG A 290 4.02 -17.68 -6.55
N ALA A 291 4.29 -16.52 -7.13
CA ALA A 291 3.39 -15.37 -7.07
C ALA A 291 2.05 -15.67 -7.75
N GLY A 292 1.01 -14.98 -7.32
CA GLY A 292 -0.28 -14.94 -8.00
C GLY A 292 -1.45 -14.72 -7.05
N MET A 293 -2.64 -14.53 -7.63
CA MET A 293 -3.87 -14.30 -6.85
C MET A 293 -4.18 -15.45 -5.88
N GLU A 294 -3.76 -16.67 -6.17
CA GLU A 294 -3.95 -17.79 -5.25
C GLU A 294 -3.15 -17.62 -3.95
N ALA A 295 -1.85 -17.33 -4.07
CA ALA A 295 -0.98 -17.07 -2.94
C ALA A 295 -1.43 -15.83 -2.16
N ALA A 296 -1.76 -14.75 -2.87
CA ALA A 296 -2.26 -13.52 -2.27
C ALA A 296 -3.58 -13.73 -1.52
N THR A 297 -4.52 -14.48 -2.09
CA THR A 297 -5.79 -14.77 -1.42
C THR A 297 -5.57 -15.64 -0.18
N LYS A 298 -4.72 -16.67 -0.24
CA LYS A 298 -4.41 -17.51 0.93
C LYS A 298 -3.81 -16.69 2.07
N ARG A 299 -2.84 -15.82 1.76
CA ARG A 299 -2.20 -14.94 2.75
C ARG A 299 -3.18 -13.92 3.32
N ALA A 300 -4.00 -13.28 2.49
CA ALA A 300 -5.05 -12.37 2.96
C ALA A 300 -6.00 -13.06 3.95
N LEU A 301 -6.42 -14.30 3.66
CA LEU A 301 -7.24 -15.10 4.59
C LEU A 301 -6.50 -15.43 5.89
N ALA A 302 -5.21 -15.73 5.84
CA ALA A 302 -4.39 -15.96 7.03
C ALA A 302 -4.23 -14.68 7.89
N PHE A 303 -4.26 -13.50 7.27
CA PHE A 303 -4.18 -12.21 7.96
C PHE A 303 -5.53 -11.73 8.52
N ALA A 304 -6.66 -12.23 8.00
CA ALA A 304 -8.01 -11.79 8.34
C ALA A 304 -8.33 -11.73 9.85
N PRO A 305 -7.88 -12.68 10.70
CA PRO A 305 -8.13 -12.62 12.14
C PRO A 305 -7.37 -11.51 12.88
N TYR A 306 -6.33 -10.94 12.25
CA TYR A 306 -5.37 -10.04 12.89
C TYR A 306 -5.43 -8.60 12.35
N ALA A 307 -6.32 -8.35 11.38
CA ALA A 307 -6.49 -7.04 10.75
C ALA A 307 -7.96 -6.69 10.59
N ASP A 308 -8.27 -5.40 10.67
CA ASP A 308 -9.61 -4.86 10.51
C ASP A 308 -10.03 -4.86 9.03
N LEU A 309 -9.09 -4.56 8.13
CA LEU A 309 -9.27 -4.62 6.68
C LEU A 309 -8.13 -5.39 5.99
N LEU A 310 -8.40 -5.94 4.81
CA LEU A 310 -7.41 -6.62 3.98
C LEU A 310 -7.19 -5.88 2.66
N TRP A 311 -5.94 -5.85 2.21
CA TRP A 311 -5.52 -5.28 0.94
C TRP A 311 -4.66 -6.31 0.19
N VAL A 312 -5.12 -6.74 -0.99
CA VAL A 312 -4.26 -7.46 -1.94
C VAL A 312 -3.80 -6.46 -2.99
N GLU A 313 -2.50 -6.23 -3.11
CA GLU A 313 -1.97 -5.42 -4.20
C GLU A 313 -2.09 -6.18 -5.52
N THR A 314 -2.64 -5.53 -6.55
CA THR A 314 -2.91 -6.15 -7.86
C THR A 314 -2.09 -5.50 -8.97
N GLY A 315 -1.61 -6.28 -9.93
CA GLY A 315 -0.87 -5.77 -11.08
C GLY A 315 -1.71 -5.01 -12.12
N ASP A 316 -3.03 -5.24 -12.18
CA ASP A 316 -3.94 -4.65 -13.17
C ASP A 316 -5.30 -4.26 -12.57
N PRO A 317 -5.99 -3.23 -13.11
CA PRO A 317 -7.34 -2.86 -12.70
C PRO A 317 -8.38 -3.79 -13.32
N ASN A 318 -8.69 -4.91 -12.66
CA ASN A 318 -9.63 -5.91 -13.17
C ASN A 318 -10.79 -6.19 -12.18
N VAL A 319 -12.01 -5.83 -12.59
CA VAL A 319 -13.24 -5.98 -11.79
C VAL A 319 -13.55 -7.44 -11.48
N GLU A 320 -13.31 -8.38 -12.40
CA GLU A 320 -13.60 -9.81 -12.19
C GLU A 320 -12.63 -10.44 -11.18
N VAL A 321 -11.35 -10.08 -11.28
CA VAL A 321 -10.31 -10.50 -10.31
C VAL A 321 -10.64 -9.96 -8.92
N ALA A 322 -10.96 -8.66 -8.83
CA ALA A 322 -11.39 -8.04 -7.57
C ALA A 322 -12.65 -8.71 -7.01
N ALA A 323 -13.67 -8.95 -7.84
CA ALA A 323 -14.90 -9.62 -7.42
C ALA A 323 -14.66 -11.04 -6.90
N LYS A 324 -13.81 -11.82 -7.57
CA LYS A 324 -13.44 -13.17 -7.12
C LYS A 324 -12.74 -13.13 -5.75
N LEU A 325 -11.79 -12.21 -5.57
CA LEU A 325 -11.13 -12.01 -4.27
C LEU A 325 -12.17 -11.63 -3.20
N GLY A 326 -13.01 -10.63 -3.49
CA GLY A 326 -14.06 -10.15 -2.60
C GLY A 326 -14.98 -11.27 -2.12
N ARG A 327 -15.51 -12.07 -3.04
CA ARG A 327 -16.40 -13.20 -2.72
C ARG A 327 -15.69 -14.27 -1.90
N THR A 328 -14.44 -14.57 -2.22
CA THR A 328 -13.65 -15.57 -1.49
C THR A 328 -13.41 -15.13 -0.05
N VAL A 329 -13.02 -13.87 0.17
CA VAL A 329 -12.82 -13.33 1.51
C VAL A 329 -14.11 -13.32 2.29
N ARG A 330 -15.23 -12.86 1.72
CA ARG A 330 -16.53 -12.83 2.42
C ARG A 330 -17.08 -14.22 2.75
N ALA A 331 -16.80 -15.22 1.91
CA ALA A 331 -17.20 -16.60 2.19
C ALA A 331 -16.47 -17.16 3.42
N ALA A 332 -15.18 -16.86 3.57
CA ALA A 332 -14.36 -17.32 4.69
C ALA A 332 -14.51 -16.43 5.95
N ASN A 333 -14.67 -15.12 5.77
CA ASN A 333 -14.75 -14.11 6.82
C ASN A 333 -15.90 -13.13 6.51
N PRO A 334 -17.16 -13.50 6.84
CA PRO A 334 -18.31 -12.63 6.61
C PRO A 334 -18.11 -11.26 7.27
N GLY A 335 -18.36 -10.18 6.51
CA GLY A 335 -18.21 -8.81 6.99
C GLY A 335 -16.77 -8.25 7.00
N LYS A 336 -15.76 -9.03 6.59
CA LYS A 336 -14.39 -8.51 6.46
C LYS A 336 -14.31 -7.47 5.33
N SER A 337 -13.92 -6.25 5.69
CA SER A 337 -13.75 -5.13 4.77
C SER A 337 -12.46 -5.25 3.97
N LEU A 338 -12.51 -4.80 2.71
CA LEU A 338 -11.38 -4.82 1.79
C LEU A 338 -10.96 -3.40 1.38
N VAL A 339 -9.67 -3.27 1.05
CA VAL A 339 -9.06 -2.08 0.49
C VAL A 339 -8.65 -2.34 -0.95
N TYR A 340 -8.89 -1.38 -1.84
CA TYR A 340 -8.39 -1.41 -3.22
C TYR A 340 -7.53 -0.19 -3.53
N ASN A 341 -6.34 -0.43 -4.05
CA ASN A 341 -5.49 0.61 -4.62
C ASN A 341 -5.83 0.81 -6.10
N LEU A 342 -6.51 1.92 -6.40
CA LEU A 342 -6.76 2.42 -7.74
C LEU A 342 -5.45 3.02 -8.29
N SER A 343 -4.47 2.16 -8.54
CA SER A 343 -3.09 2.56 -8.77
C SER A 343 -2.94 3.50 -9.96
N PRO A 344 -2.25 4.64 -9.81
CA PRO A 344 -1.88 5.49 -10.94
C PRO A 344 -0.74 4.91 -11.77
N SER A 345 -0.14 3.78 -11.34
CA SER A 345 0.81 3.01 -12.16
C SER A 345 0.11 2.18 -13.24
N PHE A 346 -1.20 1.95 -13.12
CA PHE A 346 -1.98 1.35 -14.21
C PHE A 346 -2.15 2.33 -15.36
N ASN A 347 -2.09 1.84 -16.59
CA ASN A 347 -2.45 2.65 -17.74
C ASN A 347 -3.97 2.57 -17.98
N TRP A 348 -4.74 3.28 -17.16
CA TRP A 348 -6.22 3.28 -17.20
C TRP A 348 -6.79 3.55 -18.61
N MET A 349 -6.10 4.33 -19.44
CA MET A 349 -6.51 4.63 -20.82
C MET A 349 -6.32 3.44 -21.77
N ALA A 350 -5.34 2.57 -21.50
CA ALA A 350 -5.01 1.42 -22.36
C ALA A 350 -5.69 0.11 -21.94
N HIS A 351 -6.34 0.05 -20.77
CA HIS A 351 -7.00 -1.15 -20.27
C HIS A 351 -8.37 -1.43 -20.90
N GLY A 352 -8.77 -0.69 -21.94
CA GLY A 352 -9.98 -0.98 -22.72
C GLY A 352 -11.29 -0.71 -21.99
N PHE A 353 -11.28 0.14 -20.97
CA PHE A 353 -12.51 0.60 -20.33
C PHE A 353 -13.32 1.50 -21.28
N THR A 354 -14.63 1.32 -21.31
CA THR A 354 -15.53 2.37 -21.78
C THR A 354 -15.72 3.41 -20.68
N ASP A 355 -16.16 4.62 -21.03
CA ASP A 355 -16.42 5.69 -20.06
C ASP A 355 -17.40 5.23 -18.96
N GLU A 356 -18.42 4.44 -19.31
CA GLU A 356 -19.39 3.89 -18.36
C GLU A 356 -18.74 2.91 -17.38
N LYS A 357 -17.86 2.02 -17.87
CA LYS A 357 -17.18 1.04 -17.00
C LYS A 357 -16.12 1.71 -16.13
N LEU A 358 -15.40 2.69 -16.67
CA LEU A 358 -14.42 3.46 -15.90
C LEU A 358 -15.13 4.22 -14.77
N LYS A 359 -16.28 4.82 -15.08
CA LYS A 359 -17.14 5.45 -14.08
C LYS A 359 -17.62 4.42 -13.07
N SER A 360 -18.15 3.27 -13.48
CA SER A 360 -18.77 2.31 -12.55
C SER A 360 -17.77 1.52 -11.70
N PHE A 361 -16.48 1.45 -12.08
CA PHE A 361 -15.45 0.60 -11.46
C PHE A 361 -15.50 0.59 -9.93
N ILE A 362 -15.45 1.78 -9.31
CA ILE A 362 -15.43 1.95 -7.84
C ILE A 362 -16.66 1.31 -7.21
N TRP A 363 -17.84 1.59 -7.76
CA TRP A 363 -19.11 1.09 -7.25
C TRP A 363 -19.31 -0.40 -7.51
N ASP A 364 -18.74 -0.92 -8.59
CA ASP A 364 -18.84 -2.34 -8.92
C ASP A 364 -18.03 -3.19 -7.96
N ILE A 365 -16.79 -2.79 -7.63
CA ILE A 365 -16.01 -3.53 -6.62
C ILE A 365 -16.47 -3.22 -5.19
N ALA A 366 -17.10 -2.07 -4.91
CA ALA A 366 -17.68 -1.80 -3.60
C ALA A 366 -18.75 -2.83 -3.20
N LYS A 367 -19.56 -3.31 -4.15
CA LYS A 367 -20.53 -4.41 -3.94
C LYS A 367 -19.86 -5.72 -3.51
N GLU A 368 -18.56 -5.84 -3.80
CA GLU A 368 -17.74 -7.00 -3.47
C GLU A 368 -16.92 -6.80 -2.18
N GLY A 369 -17.30 -5.84 -1.33
CA GLY A 369 -16.70 -5.65 0.00
C GLY A 369 -15.48 -4.73 0.03
N PHE A 370 -15.11 -4.10 -1.08
CA PHE A 370 -14.07 -3.07 -1.14
C PHE A 370 -14.63 -1.73 -0.62
N THR A 371 -14.65 -1.60 0.70
CA THR A 371 -15.22 -0.45 1.41
C THR A 371 -14.31 0.76 1.42
N LEU A 372 -13.00 0.55 1.29
CA LEU A 372 -12.00 1.62 1.19
C LEU A 372 -11.30 1.52 -0.16
N GLN A 373 -11.29 2.60 -0.93
CA GLN A 373 -10.62 2.66 -2.22
C GLN A 373 -9.83 3.96 -2.31
N LEU A 374 -8.58 3.89 -2.77
CA LEU A 374 -7.66 5.02 -2.77
C LEU A 374 -6.85 5.07 -4.06
N ILE A 375 -6.48 6.27 -4.49
CA ILE A 375 -5.48 6.47 -5.54
C ILE A 375 -4.21 6.94 -4.84
N SER A 376 -3.21 6.05 -4.74
CA SER A 376 -2.03 6.25 -3.90
C SER A 376 -1.26 7.54 -4.18
N LEU A 377 -1.15 7.96 -5.45
CA LEU A 377 -0.35 9.12 -5.89
C LEU A 377 -1.17 10.24 -6.56
N ALA A 378 -2.49 10.29 -6.38
CA ALA A 378 -3.32 11.33 -7.00
C ALA A 378 -2.85 12.75 -6.64
N GLY A 379 -2.45 12.98 -5.38
CA GLY A 379 -1.92 14.26 -4.93
C GLY A 379 -0.67 14.67 -5.72
N LEU A 380 0.31 13.76 -5.85
CA LEU A 380 1.53 14.00 -6.60
C LEU A 380 1.24 14.35 -8.07
N HIS A 381 0.47 13.51 -8.76
CA HIS A 381 0.20 13.70 -10.20
C HIS A 381 -0.63 14.96 -10.45
N SER A 382 -1.66 15.23 -9.65
CA SER A 382 -2.47 16.45 -9.82
C SER A 382 -1.65 17.73 -9.63
N THR A 383 -0.76 17.78 -8.62
CA THR A 383 0.17 18.90 -8.43
C THR A 383 1.16 19.01 -9.59
N ALA A 384 1.80 17.92 -10.00
CA ALA A 384 2.77 17.93 -11.08
C ALA A 384 2.15 18.43 -12.40
N THR A 385 0.94 17.95 -12.73
CA THR A 385 0.22 18.34 -13.95
C THR A 385 -0.06 19.84 -13.99
N ILE A 386 -0.69 20.39 -12.94
CA ILE A 386 -1.07 21.82 -12.94
C ILE A 386 0.17 22.73 -12.88
N THR A 387 1.21 22.34 -12.14
CA THR A 387 2.46 23.10 -12.07
C THR A 387 3.18 23.11 -13.42
N ASN A 388 3.23 21.98 -14.13
CA ASN A 388 3.84 21.90 -15.45
C ASN A 388 3.10 22.76 -16.49
N GLU A 389 1.77 22.68 -16.53
CA GLU A 389 0.95 23.48 -17.44
C GLU A 389 1.11 24.98 -17.17
N LEU A 390 0.99 25.39 -15.91
CA LEU A 390 1.15 26.79 -15.52
C LEU A 390 2.55 27.30 -15.84
N ALA A 391 3.62 26.58 -15.48
CA ALA A 391 4.98 27.02 -15.72
C ALA A 391 5.28 27.18 -17.22
N LYS A 392 4.78 26.26 -18.06
CA LYS A 392 4.94 26.31 -19.51
C LYS A 392 4.26 27.55 -20.10
N ASN A 393 3.02 27.81 -19.71
CA ASN A 393 2.24 28.92 -20.28
C ASN A 393 2.66 30.27 -19.67
N PHE A 394 3.07 30.31 -18.41
CA PHE A 394 3.55 31.53 -17.76
C PHE A 394 4.84 32.05 -18.41
N LYS A 395 5.69 31.15 -18.92
CA LYS A 395 6.90 31.51 -19.67
C LYS A 395 6.60 32.37 -20.91
N THR A 396 5.48 32.15 -21.60
CA THR A 396 5.13 32.88 -22.84
C THR A 396 4.09 33.97 -22.61
N ASP A 397 3.11 33.71 -21.74
CA ASP A 397 1.90 34.54 -21.63
C ASP A 397 1.88 35.35 -20.32
N GLY A 398 2.87 35.17 -19.44
CA GLY A 398 2.98 35.86 -18.16
C GLY A 398 1.72 35.74 -17.31
N MET A 399 1.25 36.87 -16.75
CA MET A 399 0.08 36.90 -15.86
C MET A 399 -1.22 36.38 -16.50
N LYS A 400 -1.33 36.40 -17.83
CA LYS A 400 -2.50 35.83 -18.51
C LYS A 400 -2.62 34.34 -18.19
N ALA A 401 -1.52 33.58 -18.19
CA ALA A 401 -1.54 32.16 -17.85
C ALA A 401 -2.07 31.93 -16.43
N TYR A 402 -1.63 32.73 -15.46
CA TYR A 402 -2.12 32.63 -14.08
C TYR A 402 -3.62 32.93 -13.97
N VAL A 403 -4.09 34.00 -14.62
CA VAL A 403 -5.51 34.39 -14.59
C VAL A 403 -6.40 33.31 -15.22
N GLU A 404 -6.01 32.78 -16.38
CA GLU A 404 -6.77 31.78 -17.12
C GLU A 404 -6.80 30.40 -16.44
N ILE A 405 -5.63 29.91 -16.02
CA ILE A 405 -5.45 28.53 -15.55
C ILE A 405 -5.79 28.39 -14.07
N VAL A 406 -5.50 29.42 -13.26
CA VAL A 406 -5.65 29.39 -11.80
C VAL A 406 -6.81 30.26 -11.36
N GLN A 407 -6.66 31.59 -11.41
CA GLN A 407 -7.58 32.51 -10.72
C GLN A 407 -9.03 32.42 -11.22
N ARG A 408 -9.24 32.36 -12.53
CA ARG A 408 -10.59 32.22 -13.09
C ARG A 408 -11.19 30.86 -12.74
N ARG A 409 -10.41 29.78 -12.82
CA ARG A 409 -10.84 28.43 -12.48
C ARG A 409 -11.20 28.32 -10.99
N GLU A 410 -10.42 28.93 -10.10
CA GLU A 410 -10.75 29.01 -8.68
C GLU A 410 -12.09 29.71 -8.44
N LYS A 411 -12.36 30.82 -9.15
CA LYS A 411 -13.66 31.52 -9.08
C LYS A 411 -14.81 30.65 -9.62
N GLU A 412 -14.63 30.01 -10.77
CA GLU A 412 -15.63 29.14 -11.41
C GLU A 412 -15.97 27.90 -10.57
N LEU A 413 -14.97 27.30 -9.94
CA LEU A 413 -15.13 26.10 -9.11
C LEU A 413 -15.57 26.42 -7.67
N GLY A 414 -15.53 27.70 -7.25
CA GLY A 414 -15.79 28.10 -5.88
C GLY A 414 -14.71 27.64 -4.89
N CYS A 415 -13.44 27.61 -5.32
CA CYS A 415 -12.31 27.23 -4.47
C CYS A 415 -12.13 28.26 -3.34
N ASP A 416 -12.19 27.79 -2.09
CA ASP A 416 -12.15 28.69 -0.92
C ASP A 416 -10.78 29.38 -0.72
N VAL A 417 -9.72 28.84 -1.35
CA VAL A 417 -8.36 29.38 -1.34
C VAL A 417 -8.25 30.68 -2.14
N LEU A 418 -9.19 30.98 -3.04
CA LEU A 418 -9.21 32.25 -3.79
C LEU A 418 -9.10 33.46 -2.84
N THR A 419 -9.81 33.39 -1.71
CA THR A 419 -9.66 34.30 -0.57
C THR A 419 -8.67 33.70 0.45
N HIS A 420 -7.39 33.75 0.12
CA HIS A 420 -6.33 33.02 0.84
C HIS A 420 -6.07 33.54 2.27
N GLN A 421 -6.32 34.81 2.60
CA GLN A 421 -6.20 35.34 3.97
C GLN A 421 -7.36 34.86 4.84
N LYS A 422 -8.59 34.91 4.30
CA LYS A 422 -9.74 34.28 4.98
C LYS A 422 -9.53 32.78 5.13
N TRP A 423 -9.02 32.11 4.10
CA TRP A 423 -8.76 30.68 4.10
C TRP A 423 -7.70 30.29 5.14
N SER A 424 -6.59 31.02 5.22
CA SER A 424 -5.48 30.77 6.15
C SER A 424 -5.86 30.99 7.62
N GLY A 425 -6.97 31.70 7.87
CA GLY A 425 -7.49 31.96 9.20
C GLY A 425 -7.09 33.32 9.78
N ALA A 426 -6.72 34.30 8.94
CA ALA A 426 -6.39 35.65 9.39
C ALA A 426 -7.49 36.23 10.30
N SER A 427 -8.76 36.17 9.87
CA SER A 427 -9.89 36.67 10.67
C SER A 427 -10.10 35.92 12.00
N TYR A 428 -9.73 34.64 12.06
CA TYR A 428 -9.81 33.84 13.29
C TYR A 428 -8.77 34.31 14.31
N ILE A 429 -7.52 34.52 13.86
CA ILE A 429 -6.44 35.04 14.71
C ILE A 429 -6.69 36.48 15.12
N ASP A 430 -7.12 37.35 14.20
CA ASP A 430 -7.51 38.74 14.49
C ASP A 430 -8.60 38.78 15.58
N GLY A 431 -9.57 37.87 15.52
CA GLY A 431 -10.62 37.75 16.54
C GLY A 431 -10.07 37.38 17.92
N ILE A 432 -9.11 36.46 17.99
CA ILE A 432 -8.44 36.07 19.23
C ILE A 432 -7.63 37.24 19.80
N LEU A 433 -6.80 37.88 18.97
CA LEU A 433 -5.97 39.01 19.38
C LEU A 433 -6.83 40.18 19.87
N GLY A 434 -7.92 40.48 19.16
CA GLY A 434 -8.88 41.51 19.57
C GLY A 434 -9.52 41.22 20.93
N ALA A 435 -9.84 39.95 21.22
CA ALA A 435 -10.37 39.55 22.52
C ALA A 435 -9.32 39.70 23.64
N ILE A 436 -8.06 39.33 23.40
CA ILE A 436 -6.95 39.47 24.36
C ILE A 436 -6.65 40.96 24.62
N GLN A 437 -6.65 41.77 23.58
CA GLN A 437 -6.30 43.20 23.64
C GLN A 437 -7.48 44.10 24.03
N SER A 438 -8.63 43.52 24.42
CA SER A 438 -9.85 44.27 24.75
C SER A 438 -10.28 45.26 23.64
N GLY A 439 -10.01 44.93 22.38
CA GLY A 439 -10.32 45.76 21.22
C GLY A 439 -9.34 46.90 20.90
N SER A 440 -8.19 47.02 21.58
CA SER A 440 -7.15 48.01 21.23
C SER A 440 -6.58 47.74 19.83
N SER A 441 -6.65 48.74 18.94
CA SER A 441 -6.80 48.54 17.48
C SER A 441 -5.52 48.60 16.65
N SER A 442 -4.32 48.52 17.23
CA SER A 442 -3.08 48.76 16.48
C SER A 442 -2.63 47.59 15.57
N SER A 443 -3.34 46.46 15.54
CA SER A 443 -2.87 45.21 14.91
C SER A 443 -3.85 44.51 13.96
N LYS A 444 -4.98 45.14 13.57
CA LYS A 444 -5.98 44.50 12.68
C LYS A 444 -5.43 44.27 11.28
N SER A 445 -5.47 43.03 10.78
CA SER A 445 -4.96 42.67 9.45
C SER A 445 -6.00 42.78 8.33
N MET A 446 -7.30 42.75 8.68
CA MET A 446 -8.44 42.76 7.74
C MET A 446 -9.13 44.14 7.57
N GLY A 447 -8.38 45.23 7.38
CA GLY A 447 -8.90 46.62 7.28
C GLY A 447 -9.09 47.19 5.85
N GLU A 448 -9.44 48.48 5.75
CA GLU A 448 -9.47 49.25 4.48
C GLU A 448 -8.06 49.20 3.83
N GLY A 449 -7.93 48.39 2.78
CA GLY A 449 -6.65 48.08 2.11
C GLY A 449 -6.42 46.59 1.82
N ASN A 450 -7.22 45.69 2.39
CA ASN A 450 -7.18 44.27 2.02
C ASN A 450 -7.63 44.07 0.55
N THR A 451 -6.84 43.34 -0.24
CA THR A 451 -7.09 43.06 -1.65
C THR A 451 -8.18 42.00 -1.88
N GLU A 452 -8.60 41.25 -0.86
CA GLU A 452 -9.62 40.20 -1.02
C GLU A 452 -10.99 40.72 -1.45
N GLY A 453 -11.35 41.97 -1.13
CA GLY A 453 -12.63 42.59 -1.56
C GLY A 453 -12.73 42.83 -3.09
N GLN A 454 -11.66 42.55 -3.85
CA GLN A 454 -11.67 42.62 -5.32
C GLN A 454 -12.25 41.35 -5.98
N PHE A 455 -12.49 40.28 -5.21
CA PHE A 455 -12.93 38.99 -5.75
C PHE A 455 -14.44 38.73 -5.66
N ASP A 456 -15.15 39.56 -4.90
CA ASP A 456 -16.61 39.49 -4.71
C ASP A 456 -17.42 39.61 -6.01
#